data_AF-A0A242JZG7-F1
#
_entry.id   AF-A0A242JZG7-F1
#
_cell.length_a   1.000
_cell.length_b   1.000
_cell.length_c   1.000
_cell.angle_alpha   90.00
_cell.angle_beta   90.00
_cell.angle_gamma   90.00
#
_symmetry.space_group_name_H-M   'P 1'
#
loop_
_entity.id
_entity.type
_entity.pdbx_description
1 polymer ?
#
loop_
_entity_poly.entity_id
_entity_poly.type
_entity_poly.pdbx_seq_one_letter_code
_entity_poly.pdbx_strand_id
1 'polypeptide(L)'
;MNINLDEFVFYLNKHTVREKNWSLKKLVKKIREDETNFQRTLRTLREKTKDTNDSVDIRNYLVARTVNWYQLEGNERKLNTCDKKQLSRLKKYLEDVAEWGRFEMVTFSTLLFVFETNYIKDRLADIERKIVDCLLRDCPSLRSGYQLYQNLLYAVKKREIDTFKEYLNVGKTDLPEIYDRTLKTFKKFLSQIENALRYGYSNGPLECLNNHIKVLKRNAYGFRSFYNFKLRIMIRHRKALLIK
;
A
#
# COMPACT_ATOMS: atom_id res chain seq x y z
N MET A 1 -15.10 4.17 10.06
CA MET A 1 -16.03 3.12 9.60
C MET A 1 -15.18 1.88 9.36
N ASN A 2 -15.12 0.97 10.32
CA ASN A 2 -14.28 -0.23 10.28
C ASN A 2 -15.05 -1.35 9.57
N ILE A 3 -15.03 -1.34 8.25
CA ILE A 3 -15.58 -2.44 7.46
C ILE A 3 -14.51 -3.53 7.43
N ASN A 4 -14.82 -4.72 7.95
CA ASN A 4 -13.94 -5.89 7.81
C ASN A 4 -13.78 -6.24 6.32
N LEU A 5 -12.62 -6.76 5.89
CA LEU A 5 -12.40 -7.23 4.51
C LEU A 5 -13.51 -8.20 4.06
N ASP A 6 -14.03 -9.01 4.99
CA ASP A 6 -15.17 -9.89 4.73
C ASP A 6 -16.51 -9.14 4.52
N GLU A 7 -16.73 -8.00 5.19
CA GLU A 7 -17.90 -7.13 4.96
C GLU A 7 -17.78 -6.33 3.66
N PHE A 8 -16.57 -5.87 3.30
CA PHE A 8 -16.31 -5.26 1.99
C PHE A 8 -16.59 -6.26 0.85
N VAL A 9 -16.31 -7.54 1.09
CA VAL A 9 -16.56 -8.66 0.16
C VAL A 9 -18.04 -9.05 0.03
N PHE A 10 -18.91 -8.64 0.98
CA PHE A 10 -20.35 -8.91 0.97
C PHE A 10 -21.13 -8.05 -0.04
N TYR A 11 -20.68 -6.82 -0.31
CA TYR A 11 -21.46 -5.81 -1.05
C TYR A 11 -21.43 -5.90 -2.59
N LEU A 12 -20.62 -6.77 -3.22
CA LEU A 12 -20.38 -6.77 -4.68
C LEU A 12 -20.77 -8.09 -5.39
N ASN A 13 -22.03 -8.52 -5.28
CA ASN A 13 -22.48 -9.83 -5.79
C ASN A 13 -22.63 -9.92 -7.33
N LYS A 14 -21.90 -10.88 -7.94
CA LYS A 14 -22.36 -11.73 -9.05
C LYS A 14 -22.13 -13.20 -8.65
N HIS A 15 -23.17 -14.02 -8.70
CA HIS A 15 -23.26 -15.36 -8.09
C HIS A 15 -22.19 -16.39 -8.57
N THR A 16 -21.73 -16.30 -9.82
CA THR A 16 -20.80 -17.27 -10.43
C THR A 16 -19.38 -17.25 -9.84
N VAL A 17 -18.88 -16.08 -9.42
CA VAL A 17 -17.55 -15.96 -8.80
C VAL A 17 -17.55 -16.50 -7.36
N ARG A 18 -18.69 -16.41 -6.67
CA ARG A 18 -18.86 -16.94 -5.32
C ARG A 18 -18.74 -18.46 -5.31
N GLU A 19 -19.37 -19.13 -6.26
CA GLU A 19 -19.27 -20.59 -6.43
C GLU A 19 -17.84 -21.02 -6.74
N LYS A 20 -17.17 -20.37 -7.70
CA LYS A 20 -15.76 -20.66 -8.05
C LYS A 20 -14.79 -20.48 -6.86
N ASN A 21 -15.05 -19.50 -5.99
CA ASN A 21 -14.23 -19.26 -4.79
C ASN A 21 -14.57 -20.24 -3.66
N TRP A 22 -15.83 -20.62 -3.51
CA TRP A 22 -16.24 -21.63 -2.54
C TRP A 22 -15.69 -23.01 -2.89
N SER A 23 -15.69 -23.37 -4.19
CA SER A 23 -15.06 -24.57 -4.70
C SER A 23 -13.55 -24.60 -4.43
N LEU A 24 -12.86 -23.46 -4.57
CA LEU A 24 -11.45 -23.35 -4.19
C LEU A 24 -11.24 -23.56 -2.68
N LYS A 25 -12.06 -22.94 -1.83
CA LYS A 25 -11.98 -23.13 -0.37
C LYS A 25 -12.18 -24.60 0.02
N LYS A 26 -13.15 -25.27 -0.58
CA LYS A 26 -13.40 -26.71 -0.38
C LYS A 26 -12.20 -27.56 -0.83
N LEU A 27 -11.63 -27.26 -2.00
CA LEU A 27 -10.46 -27.95 -2.52
C LEU A 27 -9.26 -27.81 -1.56
N VAL A 28 -8.97 -26.59 -1.12
CA VAL A 28 -7.87 -26.31 -0.18
C VAL A 28 -8.09 -27.01 1.16
N LYS A 29 -9.33 -27.00 1.68
CA LYS A 29 -9.67 -27.73 2.91
C LYS A 29 -9.43 -29.23 2.76
N LYS A 30 -9.91 -29.83 1.66
CA LYS A 30 -9.70 -31.25 1.36
C LYS A 30 -8.23 -31.62 1.24
N ILE A 31 -7.42 -30.77 0.61
CA ILE A 31 -5.98 -30.99 0.48
C ILE A 31 -5.28 -30.99 1.85
N ARG A 32 -5.71 -30.12 2.77
CA ARG A 32 -5.14 -30.04 4.13
C ARG A 32 -5.55 -31.22 5.01
N GLU A 33 -6.74 -31.78 4.79
CA GLU A 33 -7.27 -32.90 5.57
C GLU A 33 -6.74 -34.26 5.08
N ASP A 34 -6.37 -34.38 3.81
CA ASP A 34 -5.93 -35.64 3.19
C ASP A 34 -4.59 -35.49 2.45
N GLU A 35 -3.50 -35.43 3.23
CA GLU A 35 -2.14 -35.36 2.70
C GLU A 35 -1.77 -36.60 1.86
N THR A 36 -2.37 -37.77 2.15
CA THR A 36 -2.06 -39.03 1.47
C THR A 36 -2.47 -39.03 -0.01
N ASN A 37 -3.54 -38.30 -0.36
CA ASN A 37 -4.01 -38.16 -1.74
C ASN A 37 -3.59 -36.85 -2.42
N PHE A 38 -2.71 -36.06 -1.81
CA PHE A 38 -2.29 -34.75 -2.35
C PHE A 38 -1.69 -34.85 -3.75
N GLN A 39 -0.76 -35.80 -3.97
CA GLN A 39 -0.09 -35.98 -5.27
C GLN A 39 -1.05 -36.43 -6.38
N ARG A 40 -2.04 -37.28 -6.05
CA ARG A 40 -3.09 -37.69 -6.98
C ARG A 40 -3.96 -36.49 -7.36
N THR A 41 -4.38 -35.70 -6.37
CA THR A 41 -5.18 -34.48 -6.58
C THR A 41 -4.45 -33.47 -7.46
N LEU A 42 -3.15 -33.25 -7.21
CA LEU A 42 -2.32 -32.38 -8.05
C LEU A 42 -2.22 -32.87 -9.50
N ARG A 43 -2.04 -34.18 -9.70
CA ARG A 43 -2.00 -34.77 -11.05
C ARG A 43 -3.32 -34.55 -11.80
N THR A 44 -4.46 -34.80 -11.15
CA THR A 44 -5.78 -34.57 -11.74
C THR A 44 -6.01 -33.10 -12.09
N LEU A 45 -5.67 -32.17 -11.20
CA LEU A 45 -5.77 -30.73 -11.50
C LEU A 45 -4.86 -30.34 -12.66
N ARG A 46 -3.65 -30.89 -12.72
CA ARG A 46 -2.72 -30.64 -13.82
C ARG A 46 -3.26 -31.11 -15.16
N GLU A 47 -3.87 -32.29 -15.20
CA GLU A 47 -4.50 -32.83 -16.42
C GLU A 47 -5.62 -31.89 -16.90
N LYS A 48 -6.49 -31.44 -15.98
CA LYS A 48 -7.52 -30.45 -16.31
C LYS A 48 -6.96 -29.19 -16.96
N THR A 49 -5.85 -28.62 -16.46
CA THR A 49 -5.23 -27.42 -17.07
C THR A 49 -4.72 -27.59 -18.50
N LYS A 50 -4.57 -28.84 -18.97
CA LYS A 50 -4.19 -29.14 -20.36
C LYS A 50 -5.42 -29.18 -21.26
N ASP A 51 -6.50 -29.78 -20.76
CA ASP A 51 -7.74 -30.00 -21.51
C ASP A 51 -8.59 -28.73 -21.59
N THR A 52 -8.67 -27.98 -20.50
CA THR A 52 -9.38 -26.70 -20.39
C THR A 52 -8.34 -25.59 -20.29
N ASN A 53 -8.24 -24.73 -21.32
CA ASN A 53 -7.45 -23.49 -21.26
C ASN A 53 -8.10 -22.44 -20.34
N ASP A 54 -8.79 -22.88 -19.27
CA ASP A 54 -9.53 -22.03 -18.34
C ASP A 54 -8.59 -21.46 -17.27
N SER A 55 -8.64 -20.14 -17.08
CA SER A 55 -7.88 -19.43 -16.05
C SER A 55 -8.21 -19.92 -14.64
N VAL A 56 -9.43 -20.43 -14.42
CA VAL A 56 -9.87 -21.01 -13.14
C VAL A 56 -9.10 -22.29 -12.81
N ASP A 57 -8.94 -23.18 -13.78
CA ASP A 57 -8.24 -24.45 -13.58
C ASP A 57 -6.74 -24.22 -13.39
N ILE A 58 -6.17 -23.30 -14.16
CA ILE A 58 -4.76 -22.87 -14.02
C ILE A 58 -4.53 -22.30 -12.61
N ARG A 59 -5.40 -21.40 -12.14
CA ARG A 59 -5.35 -20.86 -10.77
C ARG A 59 -5.46 -21.98 -9.74
N ASN A 60 -6.44 -22.86 -9.85
CA ASN A 60 -6.68 -23.93 -8.87
C ASN A 60 -5.47 -24.86 -8.76
N TYR A 61 -4.87 -25.22 -9.89
CA TYR A 61 -3.64 -26.01 -9.93
C TYR A 61 -2.48 -25.30 -9.23
N LEU A 62 -2.22 -24.02 -9.58
CA LEU A 62 -1.13 -23.25 -8.99
C LEU A 62 -1.33 -23.09 -7.47
N VAL A 63 -2.55 -22.74 -7.02
CA VAL A 63 -2.85 -22.61 -5.58
C VAL A 63 -2.64 -23.94 -4.86
N ALA A 64 -3.14 -25.05 -5.42
CA ALA A 64 -2.93 -26.37 -4.84
C ALA A 64 -1.43 -26.75 -4.80
N ARG A 65 -0.67 -26.41 -5.83
CA ARG A 65 0.77 -26.67 -5.90
C ARG A 65 1.54 -25.91 -4.82
N THR A 66 1.07 -24.73 -4.46
CA THR A 66 1.74 -23.85 -3.52
C THR A 66 1.17 -23.86 -2.11
N VAL A 67 0.08 -24.58 -1.87
CA VAL A 67 -0.71 -24.51 -0.63
C VAL A 67 0.12 -24.79 0.62
N ASN A 68 1.09 -25.70 0.54
CA ASN A 68 1.94 -26.13 1.66
C ASN A 68 3.31 -25.44 1.69
N TRP A 69 3.55 -24.42 0.87
CA TRP A 69 4.85 -23.72 0.82
C TRP A 69 5.25 -23.08 2.15
N TYR A 70 4.28 -22.73 3.01
CA TYR A 70 4.55 -22.20 4.34
C TYR A 70 5.27 -23.21 5.26
N GLN A 71 5.16 -24.52 4.97
CA GLN A 71 5.83 -25.59 5.71
C GLN A 71 7.26 -25.86 5.21
N LEU A 72 7.61 -25.35 4.03
CA LEU A 72 8.89 -25.61 3.36
C LEU A 72 9.88 -24.47 3.61
N GLU A 73 11.17 -24.78 3.63
CA GLU A 73 12.23 -23.78 3.66
C GLU A 73 12.30 -22.99 2.33
N GLY A 74 12.84 -21.77 2.36
CA GLY A 74 12.79 -20.85 1.20
C GLY A 74 13.52 -21.36 -0.05
N ASN A 75 14.58 -22.14 0.13
CA ASN A 75 15.36 -22.83 -0.91
C ASN A 75 14.56 -23.95 -1.64
N GLU A 76 13.56 -24.52 -0.99
CA GLU A 76 12.71 -25.62 -1.49
C GLU A 76 11.45 -25.12 -2.22
N ARG A 77 11.06 -23.85 -2.02
CA ARG A 77 9.90 -23.20 -2.66
C ARG A 77 10.18 -22.86 -4.12
N LYS A 78 10.27 -23.88 -4.97
CA LYS A 78 10.59 -23.74 -6.39
C LYS A 78 9.52 -24.33 -7.29
N LEU A 79 9.08 -23.53 -8.26
CA LEU A 79 8.25 -23.99 -9.36
C LEU A 79 9.09 -24.75 -10.40
N ASN A 80 8.59 -25.89 -10.85
CA ASN A 80 9.18 -26.62 -11.97
C ASN A 80 8.86 -25.92 -13.31
N THR A 81 9.47 -26.38 -14.41
CA THR A 81 9.28 -25.78 -15.75
C THR A 81 7.82 -25.80 -16.21
N CYS A 82 7.05 -26.83 -15.85
CA CYS A 82 5.63 -26.92 -16.19
C CYS A 82 4.79 -25.91 -15.40
N ASP A 83 5.06 -25.77 -14.10
CA ASP A 83 4.39 -24.81 -13.21
C ASP A 83 4.64 -23.38 -13.69
N LYS A 84 5.88 -23.07 -14.09
CA LYS A 84 6.24 -21.78 -14.69
C LYS A 84 5.46 -21.51 -15.97
N LYS A 85 5.27 -22.52 -16.85
CA LYS A 85 4.46 -22.38 -18.07
C LYS A 85 3.00 -22.03 -17.74
N GLN A 86 2.43 -22.66 -16.71
CA GLN A 86 1.06 -22.35 -16.26
C GLN A 86 0.98 -20.95 -15.64
N LEU A 87 1.98 -20.55 -14.84
CA LEU A 87 2.08 -19.21 -14.29
C LEU A 87 2.16 -18.15 -15.39
N SER A 88 2.96 -18.38 -16.45
CA SER A 88 3.04 -17.47 -17.59
C SER A 88 1.70 -17.32 -18.33
N ARG A 89 0.93 -18.41 -18.49
CA ARG A 89 -0.43 -18.35 -19.07
C ARG A 89 -1.37 -17.53 -18.21
N LEU A 90 -1.36 -17.77 -16.90
CA LEU A 90 -2.18 -17.00 -15.95
C LEU A 90 -1.78 -15.53 -15.92
N LYS A 91 -0.47 -15.25 -15.94
CA LYS A 91 0.07 -13.90 -16.02
C LYS A 91 -0.50 -13.21 -17.24
N LYS A 92 -0.32 -13.78 -18.43
CA LYS A 92 -0.85 -13.24 -19.70
C LYS A 92 -2.35 -12.91 -19.61
N TYR A 93 -3.16 -13.84 -19.09
CA TYR A 93 -4.58 -13.58 -18.83
C TYR A 93 -4.80 -12.32 -17.96
N LEU A 94 -4.09 -12.20 -16.83
CA LEU A 94 -4.22 -11.05 -15.93
C LEU A 94 -3.78 -9.73 -16.58
N GLU A 95 -2.86 -9.76 -17.55
CA GLU A 95 -2.43 -8.56 -18.30
C GLU A 95 -3.43 -8.18 -19.40
N ASP A 96 -4.05 -9.17 -20.03
CA ASP A 96 -5.04 -8.97 -21.10
C ASP A 96 -6.38 -8.43 -20.56
N VAL A 97 -6.67 -8.63 -19.27
CA VAL A 97 -7.90 -8.13 -18.63
C VAL A 97 -7.80 -6.63 -18.34
N ALA A 98 -8.64 -5.84 -19.03
CA ALA A 98 -8.68 -4.39 -18.90
C ALA A 98 -9.07 -3.91 -17.49
N GLU A 99 -10.06 -4.55 -16.86
CA GLU A 99 -10.53 -4.22 -15.51
C GLU A 99 -10.56 -5.47 -14.64
N TRP A 100 -9.80 -5.45 -13.55
CA TRP A 100 -9.75 -6.58 -12.64
C TRP A 100 -11.04 -6.66 -11.83
N GLY A 101 -11.80 -7.71 -12.09
CA GLY A 101 -12.90 -8.10 -11.24
C GLY A 101 -12.41 -8.84 -9.99
N ARG A 102 -13.39 -9.35 -9.24
CA ARG A 102 -13.13 -10.12 -8.01
C ARG A 102 -12.28 -11.36 -8.25
N PHE A 103 -12.43 -12.03 -9.39
CA PHE A 103 -11.67 -13.24 -9.68
C PHE A 103 -10.19 -12.93 -9.85
N GLU A 104 -9.84 -11.90 -10.63
CA GLU A 104 -8.47 -11.46 -10.90
C GLU A 104 -7.79 -11.02 -9.60
N MET A 105 -8.47 -10.19 -8.80
CA MET A 105 -7.97 -9.70 -7.51
C MET A 105 -7.67 -10.84 -6.52
N VAL A 106 -8.60 -11.80 -6.38
CA VAL A 106 -8.40 -12.97 -5.51
C VAL A 106 -7.29 -13.86 -6.07
N THR A 107 -7.23 -14.05 -7.38
CA THR A 107 -6.21 -14.89 -8.01
C THR A 107 -4.81 -14.29 -7.84
N PHE A 108 -4.67 -12.98 -8.05
CA PHE A 108 -3.42 -12.27 -7.84
C PHE A 108 -2.98 -12.30 -6.37
N SER A 109 -3.87 -12.01 -5.43
CA SER A 109 -3.55 -12.01 -4.00
C SER A 109 -3.23 -13.41 -3.45
N THR A 110 -3.96 -14.45 -3.88
CA THR A 110 -3.70 -15.84 -3.43
C THR A 110 -2.40 -16.40 -3.96
N LEU A 111 -1.93 -15.93 -5.13
CA LEU A 111 -0.67 -16.34 -5.75
C LEU A 111 0.42 -15.28 -5.64
N LEU A 112 0.25 -14.29 -4.75
CA LEU A 112 1.13 -13.11 -4.67
C LEU A 112 2.61 -13.50 -4.55
N PHE A 113 2.91 -14.48 -3.69
CA PHE A 113 4.27 -14.95 -3.41
C PHE A 113 4.90 -15.75 -4.55
N VAL A 114 4.14 -16.09 -5.58
CA VAL A 114 4.60 -16.81 -6.78
C VAL A 114 5.04 -15.85 -7.88
N PHE A 115 4.57 -14.61 -7.83
CA PHE A 115 4.94 -13.59 -8.80
C PHE A 115 6.27 -12.91 -8.46
N GLU A 116 6.92 -12.38 -9.50
CA GLU A 116 8.13 -11.58 -9.35
C GLU A 116 7.82 -10.24 -8.68
N THR A 117 8.72 -9.76 -7.81
CA THR A 117 8.53 -8.51 -7.05
C THR A 117 8.26 -7.30 -7.94
N ASN A 118 8.92 -7.20 -9.10
CA ASN A 118 8.69 -6.08 -10.03
C ASN A 118 7.28 -6.13 -10.61
N TYR A 119 6.84 -7.31 -11.05
CA TYR A 119 5.48 -7.50 -11.54
C TYR A 119 4.42 -7.13 -10.48
N ILE A 120 4.64 -7.53 -9.22
CA ILE A 120 3.74 -7.19 -8.12
C ILE A 120 3.66 -5.67 -7.94
N LYS A 121 4.81 -4.99 -7.91
CA LYS A 121 4.88 -3.53 -7.75
C LYS A 121 4.14 -2.81 -8.88
N ASP A 122 4.41 -3.20 -10.12
CA ASP A 122 3.80 -2.57 -11.30
C ASP A 122 2.27 -2.77 -11.28
N ARG A 123 1.80 -3.98 -10.97
CA ARG A 123 0.36 -4.27 -10.89
C ARG A 123 -0.33 -3.55 -9.75
N LEU A 124 0.29 -3.44 -8.58
CA LEU A 124 -0.28 -2.67 -7.48
C LEU A 124 -0.36 -1.18 -7.83
N ALA A 125 0.67 -0.61 -8.47
CA ALA A 125 0.64 0.77 -8.92
C ALA A 125 -0.44 1.02 -9.99
N ASP A 126 -0.66 0.07 -10.91
CA ASP A 126 -1.76 0.15 -11.88
C ASP A 126 -3.14 0.16 -11.20
N ILE A 127 -3.34 -0.73 -10.23
CA ILE A 127 -4.59 -0.84 -9.47
C ILE A 127 -4.84 0.43 -8.65
N GLU A 128 -3.81 0.94 -7.96
CA GLU A 128 -3.90 2.18 -7.18
C GLU A 128 -4.31 3.35 -8.06
N ARG A 129 -3.69 3.51 -9.23
CA ARG A 129 -4.07 4.56 -10.21
C ARG A 129 -5.52 4.44 -10.64
N LYS A 130 -5.96 3.24 -11.02
CA LYS A 130 -7.35 3.00 -11.44
C LYS A 130 -8.35 3.29 -10.33
N ILE A 131 -8.06 2.89 -9.09
CA ILE A 131 -8.91 3.18 -7.93
C ILE A 131 -9.05 4.68 -7.74
N VAL A 132 -7.93 5.42 -7.79
CA VAL A 132 -7.96 6.88 -7.69
C VAL A 132 -8.81 7.47 -8.82
N ASP A 133 -8.59 7.09 -10.07
CA ASP A 133 -9.35 7.62 -11.21
C ASP A 133 -10.85 7.36 -11.10
N CYS A 134 -11.25 6.17 -10.63
CA CYS A 134 -12.65 5.85 -10.35
C CYS A 134 -13.22 6.74 -9.23
N LEU A 135 -12.54 6.83 -8.10
CA LEU A 135 -13.00 7.65 -6.96
C LEU A 135 -13.13 9.14 -7.32
N LEU A 136 -12.21 9.67 -8.11
CA LEU A 136 -12.25 11.07 -8.57
C LEU A 136 -13.33 11.29 -9.64
N ARG A 137 -13.69 10.26 -10.41
CA ARG A 137 -14.80 10.33 -11.37
C ARG A 137 -16.15 10.36 -10.65
N ASP A 138 -16.32 9.53 -9.64
CA ASP A 138 -17.60 9.35 -8.95
C ASP A 138 -17.89 10.46 -7.94
N CYS A 139 -16.86 11.12 -7.39
CA CYS A 139 -16.98 12.15 -6.37
C CYS A 139 -16.33 13.48 -6.80
N PRO A 140 -17.10 14.43 -7.36
CA PRO A 140 -16.58 15.73 -7.80
C PRO A 140 -15.91 16.57 -6.69
N SER A 141 -16.47 16.55 -5.48
CA SER A 141 -15.89 17.26 -4.32
C SER A 141 -14.52 16.68 -3.92
N LEU A 142 -14.37 15.35 -3.98
CA LEU A 142 -13.09 14.68 -3.77
C LEU A 142 -12.10 15.04 -4.87
N ARG A 143 -12.56 15.11 -6.13
CA ARG A 143 -11.74 15.55 -7.27
C ARG A 143 -11.17 16.94 -7.08
N SER A 144 -11.99 17.90 -6.67
CA SER A 144 -11.56 19.27 -6.36
C SER A 144 -10.51 19.30 -5.24
N GLY A 145 -10.76 18.58 -4.14
CA GLY A 145 -9.82 18.48 -3.02
C GLY A 145 -8.49 17.80 -3.38
N TYR A 146 -8.56 16.72 -4.18
CA TYR A 146 -7.38 16.02 -4.68
C TYR A 146 -6.56 16.91 -5.62
N GLN A 147 -7.21 17.61 -6.55
CA GLN A 147 -6.53 18.51 -7.47
C GLN A 147 -5.80 19.63 -6.72
N LEU A 148 -6.46 20.24 -5.73
CA LEU A 148 -5.83 21.26 -4.88
C LEU A 148 -4.61 20.70 -4.14
N TYR A 149 -4.71 19.49 -3.57
CA TYR A 149 -3.59 18.82 -2.93
C TYR A 149 -2.42 18.60 -3.88
N GLN A 150 -2.67 18.08 -5.09
CA GLN A 150 -1.64 17.85 -6.10
C GLN A 150 -0.98 19.16 -6.56
N ASN A 151 -1.78 20.20 -6.77
CA ASN A 151 -1.32 21.54 -7.15
C ASN A 151 -0.38 22.13 -6.08
N LEU A 152 -0.77 22.07 -4.80
CA LEU A 152 0.06 22.53 -3.69
C LEU A 152 1.34 21.70 -3.57
N LEU A 153 1.26 20.38 -3.71
CA LEU A 153 2.42 19.49 -3.68
C LEU A 153 3.41 19.80 -4.81
N TYR A 154 2.88 20.06 -6.02
CA TYR A 154 3.67 20.46 -7.18
C TYR A 154 4.41 21.78 -6.92
N ALA A 155 3.70 22.81 -6.45
CA ALA A 155 4.30 24.11 -6.15
C ALA A 155 5.41 24.00 -5.08
N VAL A 156 5.20 23.18 -4.05
CA VAL A 156 6.22 22.90 -3.02
C VAL A 156 7.44 22.18 -3.62
N LYS A 157 7.23 21.16 -4.46
CA LYS A 157 8.31 20.39 -5.09
C LYS A 157 9.15 21.25 -6.04
N LYS A 158 8.51 22.16 -6.77
CA LYS A 158 9.17 23.12 -7.68
C LYS A 158 9.68 24.37 -6.99
N ARG A 159 9.32 24.58 -5.72
CA ARG A 159 9.64 25.78 -4.92
C ARG A 159 9.08 27.07 -5.54
N GLU A 160 7.92 26.98 -6.16
CA GLU A 160 7.22 28.10 -6.77
C GLU A 160 6.27 28.74 -5.75
N ILE A 161 6.72 29.84 -5.13
CA ILE A 161 6.01 30.51 -4.05
C ILE A 161 4.72 31.16 -4.55
N ASP A 162 4.77 31.83 -5.70
CA ASP A 162 3.63 32.58 -6.23
C ASP A 162 2.50 31.61 -6.64
N THR A 163 2.86 30.54 -7.35
CA THR A 163 1.95 29.43 -7.69
C THR A 163 1.28 28.83 -6.43
N PHE A 164 2.05 28.67 -5.33
CA PHE A 164 1.48 28.18 -4.06
C PHE A 164 0.46 29.16 -3.46
N LYS A 165 0.73 30.47 -3.50
CA LYS A 165 -0.19 31.52 -3.01
C LYS A 165 -1.48 31.56 -3.83
N GLU A 166 -1.37 31.45 -5.15
CA GLU A 166 -2.52 31.40 -6.05
C GLU A 166 -3.44 30.23 -5.69
N TYR A 167 -2.89 29.02 -5.52
CA TYR A 167 -3.68 27.85 -5.14
C TYR A 167 -4.37 27.98 -3.76
N LEU A 168 -3.79 28.71 -2.81
CA LEU A 168 -4.45 28.99 -1.52
C LEU A 168 -5.64 29.95 -1.61
N ASN A 169 -5.72 30.71 -2.70
CA ASN A 169 -6.74 31.72 -2.94
C ASN A 169 -7.83 31.29 -3.93
N VAL A 170 -7.66 30.15 -4.62
CA VAL A 170 -8.71 29.55 -5.45
C VAL A 170 -9.98 29.33 -4.62
N GLY A 171 -11.13 29.73 -5.20
CA GLY A 171 -12.43 29.79 -4.52
C GLY A 171 -12.83 28.48 -3.85
N LYS A 172 -13.41 28.61 -2.65
CA LYS A 172 -13.77 27.49 -1.77
C LYS A 172 -15.02 26.70 -2.19
N THR A 173 -15.66 27.08 -3.29
CA THR A 173 -17.07 26.72 -3.55
C THR A 173 -17.31 25.22 -3.66
N ASP A 174 -16.30 24.43 -4.06
CA ASP A 174 -16.44 22.99 -4.30
C ASP A 174 -15.49 22.12 -3.45
N LEU A 175 -14.89 22.69 -2.38
CA LEU A 175 -13.95 21.98 -1.51
C LEU A 175 -14.65 21.36 -0.30
N PRO A 176 -14.34 20.11 0.07
CA PRO A 176 -14.83 19.51 1.31
C PRO A 176 -14.40 20.33 2.54
N GLU A 177 -15.29 20.47 3.53
CA GLU A 177 -15.06 21.24 4.76
C GLU A 177 -13.78 20.83 5.52
N ILE A 178 -13.36 19.57 5.37
CA ILE A 178 -12.14 19.02 5.99
C ILE A 178 -10.89 19.83 5.61
N TYR A 179 -10.87 20.48 4.44
CA TYR A 179 -9.74 21.29 3.98
C TYR A 179 -9.66 22.66 4.67
N ASP A 180 -10.73 23.16 5.27
CA ASP A 180 -10.75 24.53 5.83
C ASP A 180 -9.71 24.74 6.91
N ARG A 181 -9.53 23.76 7.81
CA ARG A 181 -8.55 23.87 8.90
C ARG A 181 -7.12 23.92 8.34
N THR A 182 -6.83 23.07 7.36
CA THR A 182 -5.53 22.98 6.71
C THR A 182 -5.23 24.28 5.96
N LEU A 183 -6.17 24.79 5.18
CA LEU A 183 -6.01 26.04 4.44
C LEU A 183 -5.87 27.25 5.37
N LYS A 184 -6.63 27.32 6.47
CA LYS A 184 -6.44 28.35 7.51
C LYS A 184 -5.04 28.30 8.10
N THR A 185 -4.50 27.09 8.32
CA THR A 185 -3.16 26.90 8.87
C THR A 185 -2.09 27.33 7.85
N PHE A 186 -2.23 26.97 6.58
CA PHE A 186 -1.31 27.43 5.53
C PHE A 186 -1.33 28.95 5.37
N LYS A 187 -2.51 29.58 5.42
CA LYS A 187 -2.62 31.06 5.41
C LYS A 187 -1.98 31.69 6.63
N LYS A 188 -2.19 31.11 7.82
CA LYS A 188 -1.59 31.59 9.08
C LYS A 188 -0.06 31.53 9.06
N PHE A 189 0.50 30.46 8.50
CA PHE A 189 1.95 30.23 8.47
C PHE A 189 2.59 30.49 7.09
N LEU A 190 1.95 31.34 6.27
CA LEU A 190 2.38 31.55 4.90
C LEU A 190 3.82 32.07 4.83
N SER A 191 4.19 33.03 5.69
CA SER A 191 5.55 33.59 5.71
C SER A 191 6.63 32.54 6.04
N GLN A 192 6.33 31.59 6.93
CA GLN A 192 7.25 30.49 7.26
C GLN A 192 7.36 29.50 6.09
N ILE A 193 6.24 29.22 5.41
CA ILE A 193 6.23 28.36 4.23
C ILE A 193 7.04 29.00 3.10
N GLU A 194 6.86 30.30 2.84
CA GLU A 194 7.65 31.05 1.87
C GLU A 194 9.15 30.94 2.15
N ASN A 195 9.55 31.13 3.41
CA ASN A 195 10.95 30.95 3.81
C ASN A 195 11.42 29.51 3.58
N ALA A 196 10.61 28.50 3.90
CA ALA A 196 10.95 27.10 3.69
C ALA A 196 11.09 26.73 2.20
N LEU A 197 10.32 27.37 1.31
CA LEU A 197 10.44 27.18 -0.13
C LEU A 197 11.63 27.95 -0.72
N ARG A 198 11.91 29.14 -0.19
CA ARG A 198 13.02 29.99 -0.63
C ARG A 198 14.39 29.42 -0.28
N TYR A 199 14.54 28.87 0.93
CA TYR A 199 15.82 28.37 1.41
C TYR A 199 15.90 26.85 1.33
N GLY A 200 17.06 26.31 0.91
CA GLY A 200 17.31 24.88 0.84
C GLY A 200 17.62 24.20 2.18
N TYR A 201 17.35 24.84 3.32
CA TYR A 201 17.65 24.27 4.62
C TYR A 201 16.74 23.07 4.88
N SER A 202 17.35 21.95 5.27
CA SER A 202 16.59 20.79 5.73
C SER A 202 16.25 20.93 7.21
N ASN A 203 15.04 20.51 7.59
CA ASN A 203 14.67 20.35 8.99
C ASN A 203 15.35 19.13 9.65
N GLY A 204 16.11 18.33 8.89
CA GLY A 204 16.72 17.08 9.35
C GLY A 204 17.56 17.22 10.64
N PRO A 205 18.51 18.17 10.74
CA PRO A 205 19.28 18.38 11.96
C PRO A 205 18.41 18.75 13.16
N LEU A 206 17.37 19.57 12.95
CA LEU A 206 16.46 20.01 14.00
C LEU A 206 15.53 18.87 14.45
N GLU A 207 15.04 18.06 13.52
CA GLU A 207 14.25 16.85 13.81
C GLU A 207 15.08 15.80 14.56
N CYS A 208 16.34 15.59 14.15
CA CYS A 208 17.27 14.71 14.85
C CYS A 208 17.47 15.16 16.30
N LEU A 209 17.74 16.45 16.51
CA LEU A 209 17.85 17.05 17.85
C LEU A 209 16.57 16.85 18.67
N ASN A 210 15.40 17.16 18.09
CA ASN A 210 14.12 16.98 18.74
C ASN A 210 13.85 15.52 19.14
N ASN A 211 14.23 14.56 18.29
CA ASN A 211 14.09 13.15 18.61
C ASN A 211 15.00 12.73 19.78
N HIS A 212 16.25 13.18 19.80
CA HIS A 212 17.16 12.94 20.92
C HIS A 212 16.63 13.50 22.25
N ILE A 213 16.09 14.72 22.23
CA ILE A 213 15.47 15.34 23.41
C ILE A 213 14.26 14.52 23.88
N LYS A 214 13.41 14.08 22.93
CA LYS A 214 12.25 13.22 23.24
C LYS A 214 12.67 11.86 23.82
N VAL A 215 13.73 11.24 23.31
CA VAL A 215 14.28 9.99 23.87
C VAL A 215 14.81 10.23 25.28
N LEU A 216 15.55 11.32 25.49
CA LEU A 216 16.08 11.67 26.81
C LEU A 216 14.96 11.87 27.84
N LYS A 217 13.88 12.56 27.46
CA LYS A 217 12.71 12.78 28.32
C LYS A 217 12.03 11.45 28.68
N ARG A 218 11.86 10.54 27.72
CA ARG A 218 11.26 9.21 27.94
C ARG A 218 12.10 8.34 28.87
N ASN A 219 13.41 8.28 28.65
CA ASN A 219 14.32 7.46 29.46
C ASN A 219 14.46 7.93 30.91
N ALA A 220 14.22 9.21 31.17
CA ALA A 220 14.29 9.78 32.51
C ALA A 220 12.97 9.71 33.28
N TYR A 221 11.88 9.20 32.69
CA TYR A 221 10.51 9.26 33.25
C TYR A 221 10.07 10.70 33.62
N GLY A 222 10.57 11.68 32.86
CA GLY A 222 10.39 13.11 33.15
C GLY A 222 11.47 13.70 34.06
N PHE A 223 11.70 15.01 33.93
CA PHE A 223 12.62 15.74 34.79
C PHE A 223 11.84 16.65 35.71
N ARG A 224 12.14 16.60 37.02
CA ARG A 224 11.54 17.49 38.02
C ARG A 224 12.03 18.94 37.89
N SER A 225 13.25 19.13 37.40
CA SER A 225 13.86 20.44 37.17
C SER A 225 14.18 20.65 35.69
N PHE A 226 13.66 21.72 35.10
CA PHE A 226 13.99 22.14 33.73
C PHE A 226 15.49 22.42 33.57
N TYR A 227 16.14 22.96 34.59
CA TYR A 227 17.57 23.23 34.58
C TYR A 227 18.38 21.94 34.38
N ASN A 228 18.05 20.88 35.13
CA ASN A 228 18.72 19.58 35.00
C ASN A 228 18.45 18.93 33.63
N PHE A 229 17.25 19.13 33.08
CA PHE A 229 16.94 18.68 31.72
C PHE A 229 17.79 19.40 30.67
N LYS A 230 17.87 20.73 30.75
CA LYS A 230 18.70 21.56 29.86
C LYS A 230 20.17 21.15 29.93
N LEU A 231 20.74 21.00 31.13
CA LEU A 231 22.12 20.56 31.32
C LEU A 231 22.38 19.22 30.64
N ARG A 232 21.47 18.25 30.81
CA ARG A 232 21.64 16.91 30.23
C ARG A 232 21.54 16.91 28.70
N ILE A 233 20.73 17.78 28.12
CA ILE A 233 20.72 18.04 26.67
C ILE A 233 22.07 18.63 26.22
N MET A 234 22.57 19.66 26.92
CA MET A 234 23.82 20.33 26.57
C MET A 234 25.05 19.41 26.66
N ILE A 235 25.11 18.55 27.69
CA ILE A 235 26.15 17.51 27.85
C ILE A 235 26.13 16.55 26.66
N ARG A 236 24.95 16.03 26.31
CA ARG A 236 24.79 15.04 25.23
C ARG A 236 25.18 15.60 23.86
N HIS A 237 24.99 16.89 23.62
CA HIS A 237 25.32 17.55 22.36
C HIS A 237 26.70 18.24 22.35
N ARG A 238 27.58 17.93 23.32
CA ARG A 238 28.97 18.45 23.40
C ARG A 238 29.10 19.99 23.28
N LYS A 239 28.06 20.76 23.62
CA LYS A 239 28.12 22.23 23.68
C LYS A 239 28.51 22.77 25.06
N ALA A 240 28.76 21.89 26.03
CA ALA A 240 28.99 22.25 27.43
C ALA A 240 30.47 22.49 27.83
N LEU A 241 31.42 22.53 26.90
CA LEU A 241 32.85 22.71 27.23
C LEU A 241 33.52 23.86 26.46
N LEU A 242 32.82 24.96 26.23
CA LEU A 242 33.42 26.23 25.81
C LEU A 242 32.82 27.39 26.61
N ILE A 243 32.98 27.33 27.93
CA ILE A 243 33.09 28.53 28.74
C ILE A 243 34.51 28.50 29.29
N LYS A 244 35.42 29.13 28.54
CA LYS A 244 36.69 29.64 29.07
C LYS A 244 36.53 31.15 29.19
#